data_AF-A0A821WFG7-F1
#
_entry.id   AF-A0A821WFG7-F1
#
_cell.length_a   1.000
_cell.length_b   1.000
_cell.length_c   1.000
_cell.angle_alpha   90.00
_cell.angle_beta   90.00
_cell.angle_gamma   90.00
#
_symmetry.space_group_name_H-M   'P 1'
#
loop_
_entity.id
_entity.type
_entity.pdbx_description
1 polymer ?
#
loop_
_entity_poly.entity_id
_entity_poly.type
_entity_poly.pdbx_seq_one_letter_code
_entity_poly.pdbx_strand_id
1 'polypeptide(L)'
;MHKPDPSFVQTEKSNQYASEEEQSYAHNQTSETISASTAYISNDGKVFELFELENMLRTGLEERNITDIKMLSGRIKRIEGRIEQYQEEGRPNEAAREMEYLHQLQNLQILSDHIIMRYQSHVS
;
A
#
# COMPACT_ATOMS: atom_id res chain seq x y z
N MET A 1 54.41 2.75 40.05
CA MET A 1 54.72 3.99 39.30
C MET A 1 55.96 3.73 38.46
N HIS A 2 55.92 3.94 37.13
CA HIS A 2 57.04 4.43 36.30
C HIS A 2 56.56 4.67 34.85
N LYS A 3 56.87 5.86 34.32
CA LYS A 3 56.68 6.47 32.98
C LYS A 3 57.47 7.80 33.02
N PRO A 4 57.77 8.52 31.90
CA PRO A 4 57.37 8.31 30.50
C PRO A 4 58.36 7.41 29.69
N ASP A 5 59.26 7.75 28.74
CA ASP A 5 59.74 8.99 28.05
C ASP A 5 60.22 8.65 26.60
N PRO A 6 60.49 9.63 25.70
CA PRO A 6 60.24 9.44 24.25
C PRO A 6 61.42 9.70 23.29
N SER A 7 61.24 9.31 22.01
CA SER A 7 61.93 9.83 20.80
C SER A 7 61.44 9.05 19.55
N PHE A 8 61.53 9.54 18.30
CA PHE A 8 61.45 10.90 17.75
C PHE A 8 60.91 10.79 16.29
N VAL A 9 60.58 11.91 15.62
CA VAL A 9 59.87 11.96 14.32
C VAL A 9 60.87 11.99 13.13
N GLN A 10 60.34 11.93 11.89
CA GLN A 10 60.95 12.24 10.56
C GLN A 10 61.50 11.05 9.75
N THR A 11 61.39 10.99 8.40
CA THR A 11 60.64 11.84 7.44
C THR A 11 60.37 11.13 6.11
N GLU A 12 59.29 11.57 5.44
CA GLU A 12 58.87 11.44 4.02
C GLU A 12 59.71 10.60 3.02
N LYS A 13 58.99 9.86 2.16
CA LYS A 13 59.15 10.07 0.71
C LYS A 13 57.90 9.77 -0.11
N SER A 14 57.59 10.71 -0.99
CA SER A 14 56.43 10.74 -1.89
C SER A 14 56.43 9.63 -2.94
N ASN A 15 55.23 9.25 -3.37
CA ASN A 15 54.92 9.04 -4.79
C ASN A 15 53.60 9.76 -5.08
N GLN A 16 53.54 10.48 -6.20
CA GLN A 16 52.36 11.24 -6.66
C GLN A 16 51.68 10.52 -7.83
N TYR A 17 50.51 11.02 -8.23
CA TYR A 17 49.78 10.73 -9.48
C TYR A 17 49.05 9.37 -9.57
N ALA A 18 47.83 9.36 -9.03
CA ALA A 18 46.63 9.13 -9.84
C ALA A 18 45.52 10.07 -9.33
N SER A 19 44.61 10.49 -10.20
CA SER A 19 43.64 11.57 -9.91
C SER A 19 42.36 11.11 -9.22
N GLU A 20 41.57 12.10 -8.81
CA GLU A 20 40.23 11.96 -8.22
C GLU A 20 39.28 11.06 -9.04
N GLU A 21 38.52 10.21 -8.34
CA GLU A 21 37.05 10.22 -8.45
C GLU A 21 36.41 9.60 -7.18
N GLU A 22 35.11 9.79 -7.02
CA GLU A 22 34.49 9.93 -5.70
C GLU A 22 34.05 8.62 -5.00
N GLN A 23 34.04 8.70 -3.66
CA GLN A 23 33.01 8.23 -2.71
C GLN A 23 31.90 7.32 -3.30
N SER A 24 31.51 6.20 -2.68
CA SER A 24 31.28 6.02 -1.23
C SER A 24 31.23 4.53 -0.80
N TYR A 25 30.70 4.22 0.39
CA TYR A 25 30.96 2.99 1.14
C TYR A 25 29.84 1.92 1.08
N ALA A 26 30.27 0.65 1.21
CA ALA A 26 29.50 -0.54 1.62
C ALA A 26 28.40 -1.05 0.63
N HIS A 27 28.23 -2.34 0.31
CA HIS A 27 28.28 -3.60 1.09
C HIS A 27 27.05 -3.72 2.04
N ASN A 28 26.13 -4.69 1.90
CA ASN A 28 26.07 -5.84 0.99
C ASN A 28 24.65 -6.45 0.86
N GLN A 29 24.48 -7.37 -0.10
CA GLN A 29 23.57 -8.54 -0.08
C GLN A 29 22.08 -8.38 0.34
N THR A 30 21.22 -8.27 -0.68
CA THR A 30 20.06 -9.16 -0.93
C THR A 30 19.31 -9.79 0.26
N SER A 31 18.09 -9.32 0.51
CA SER A 31 16.94 -10.19 0.87
C SER A 31 15.61 -9.45 0.70
N GLU A 32 14.99 -9.56 -0.48
CA GLU A 32 13.55 -9.32 -0.62
C GLU A 32 13.01 -10.09 -1.83
N THR A 33 12.20 -11.12 -1.56
CA THR A 33 11.47 -11.89 -2.57
C THR A 33 10.10 -11.28 -2.83
N ILE A 34 9.60 -11.44 -4.06
CA ILE A 34 8.27 -11.03 -4.56
C ILE A 34 8.12 -9.52 -4.81
N SER A 35 8.32 -9.12 -6.07
CA SER A 35 7.33 -8.32 -6.85
C SER A 35 7.78 -8.08 -8.30
N ALA A 36 7.93 -9.16 -9.08
CA ALA A 36 7.99 -9.08 -10.53
C ALA A 36 6.56 -9.13 -11.12
N SER A 37 5.69 -8.21 -10.68
CA SER A 37 4.44 -7.97 -11.39
C SER A 37 4.78 -7.24 -12.67
N THR A 38 4.67 -7.92 -13.82
CA THR A 38 4.99 -7.33 -15.12
C THR A 38 4.02 -6.19 -15.41
N ALA A 39 4.46 -4.96 -15.18
CA ALA A 39 3.71 -3.76 -15.53
C ALA A 39 3.58 -3.69 -17.06
N TYR A 40 2.47 -4.18 -17.59
CA TYR A 40 2.09 -4.00 -18.98
C TYR A 40 1.73 -2.53 -19.20
N ILE A 41 2.72 -1.72 -19.56
CA ILE A 41 2.51 -0.32 -19.95
C ILE A 41 1.82 -0.32 -21.33
N SER A 42 0.48 -0.41 -21.31
CA SER A 42 -0.34 -0.11 -22.47
C SER A 42 -0.29 1.39 -22.77
N ASN A 43 -0.40 1.74 -24.05
CA ASN A 43 0.02 3.04 -24.57
C ASN A 43 -1.06 4.14 -24.43
N ASP A 44 -1.90 4.04 -23.41
CA ASP A 44 -3.22 4.67 -23.31
C ASP A 44 -3.58 5.23 -21.93
N GLY A 45 -2.91 4.79 -20.85
CA GLY A 45 -2.97 5.35 -19.49
C GLY A 45 -4.28 5.11 -18.72
N LYS A 46 -5.43 5.15 -19.39
CA LYS A 46 -6.76 4.84 -18.82
C LYS A 46 -6.90 3.37 -18.45
N VAL A 47 -6.24 2.47 -19.18
CA VAL A 47 -6.20 1.03 -18.86
C VAL A 47 -5.39 0.79 -17.58
N PHE A 48 -4.30 1.53 -17.37
CA PHE A 48 -3.55 1.52 -16.12
C PHE A 48 -4.38 2.08 -14.96
N GLU A 49 -5.07 3.21 -15.15
CA GLU A 49 -6.00 3.77 -14.15
C GLU A 49 -7.10 2.77 -13.76
N LEU A 50 -7.68 2.06 -14.74
CA LEU A 50 -8.75 1.09 -14.52
C LEU A 50 -8.24 -0.17 -13.81
N PHE A 51 -7.06 -0.67 -14.17
CA PHE A 51 -6.41 -1.80 -13.49
C PHE A 51 -6.12 -1.50 -12.02
N GLU A 52 -5.61 -0.31 -11.69
CA GLU A 52 -5.39 0.11 -10.30
C GLU A 52 -6.72 0.21 -9.52
N LEU A 53 -7.78 0.73 -10.14
CA LEU A 53 -9.13 0.76 -9.54
C LEU A 53 -9.67 -0.66 -9.26
N GLU A 54 -9.56 -1.58 -10.22
CA GLU A 54 -9.93 -3.00 -10.04
C GLU A 54 -9.11 -3.67 -8.93
N ASN A 55 -7.79 -3.42 -8.88
CA ASN A 55 -6.91 -4.00 -7.88
C ASN A 55 -7.20 -3.47 -6.46
N MET A 56 -7.51 -2.19 -6.32
CA MET A 56 -7.99 -1.60 -5.05
C MET A 56 -9.32 -2.21 -4.62
N LEU A 57 -10.27 -2.40 -5.53
CA LEU A 57 -11.55 -3.04 -5.23
C LEU A 57 -11.37 -4.49 -4.76
N ARG A 58 -10.60 -5.27 -5.53
CA ARG A 58 -10.28 -6.67 -5.20
C ARG A 58 -9.64 -6.78 -3.81
N THR A 59 -8.63 -5.97 -3.54
CA THR A 59 -7.92 -5.97 -2.24
C THR A 59 -8.87 -5.61 -1.09
N GLY A 60 -9.67 -4.54 -1.23
CA GLY A 60 -10.61 -4.13 -0.18
C GLY A 60 -11.76 -5.11 0.08
N LEU A 61 -12.14 -5.90 -0.93
CA LEU A 61 -13.08 -7.02 -0.80
C LEU A 61 -12.44 -8.23 -0.10
N GLU A 62 -11.21 -8.60 -0.48
CA GLU A 62 -10.42 -9.68 0.12
C GLU A 62 -10.16 -9.44 1.62
N GLU A 63 -9.70 -8.24 2.00
CA GLU A 63 -9.55 -7.80 3.40
C GLU A 63 -10.79 -8.07 4.27
N ARG A 64 -11.98 -7.98 3.66
CA ARG A 64 -13.28 -8.08 4.35
C ARG A 64 -13.96 -9.43 4.15
N ASN A 65 -13.26 -10.40 3.55
CA ASN A 65 -13.73 -11.75 3.25
C ASN A 65 -15.01 -11.75 2.39
N ILE A 66 -15.07 -10.86 1.40
CA ILE A 66 -16.18 -10.72 0.45
C ILE A 66 -15.68 -11.22 -0.92
N THR A 67 -16.27 -12.29 -1.45
CA THR A 67 -15.78 -12.92 -2.69
C THR A 67 -16.36 -12.34 -3.98
N ASP A 68 -17.47 -11.59 -3.91
CA ASP A 68 -18.04 -10.87 -5.05
C ASP A 68 -18.89 -9.64 -4.64
N ILE A 69 -19.21 -8.79 -5.62
CA ILE A 69 -19.96 -7.54 -5.43
C ILE A 69 -21.43 -7.80 -4.99
N LYS A 70 -22.04 -8.94 -5.33
CA LYS A 70 -23.40 -9.30 -4.86
C LYS A 70 -23.37 -9.62 -3.36
N MET A 71 -22.31 -10.27 -2.88
CA MET A 71 -22.06 -10.47 -1.46
C MET A 71 -21.78 -9.15 -0.74
N LEU A 72 -21.16 -8.15 -1.37
CA LEU A 72 -21.01 -6.80 -0.82
C LEU A 72 -22.38 -6.15 -0.56
N SER A 73 -23.23 -6.02 -1.58
CA SER A 73 -24.57 -5.43 -1.41
C SER A 73 -25.45 -6.23 -0.44
N GLY A 74 -25.30 -7.56 -0.42
CA GLY A 74 -25.94 -8.45 0.55
C GLY A 74 -25.32 -8.41 1.96
N ARG A 75 -24.15 -7.81 2.15
CA ARG A 75 -23.51 -7.57 3.46
C ARG A 75 -23.95 -6.22 4.02
N ILE A 76 -23.97 -5.18 3.18
CA ILE A 76 -24.49 -3.83 3.47
C ILE A 76 -25.89 -3.92 4.11
N LYS A 77 -26.86 -4.55 3.44
CA LYS A 77 -28.25 -4.70 3.95
C LYS A 77 -28.38 -5.44 5.28
N ARG A 78 -27.44 -6.34 5.60
CA ARG A 78 -27.41 -7.07 6.89
C ARG A 78 -26.76 -6.27 8.02
N ILE A 79 -26.01 -5.22 7.69
CA ILE A 79 -25.41 -4.30 8.65
C ILE A 79 -26.39 -3.15 8.92
N GLU A 80 -27.05 -2.62 7.89
CA GLU A 80 -28.14 -1.64 8.01
C GLU A 80 -29.21 -2.12 9.01
N GLY A 81 -29.79 -3.31 8.80
CA GLY A 81 -30.77 -3.88 9.75
C GLY A 81 -30.21 -4.23 11.14
N ARG A 82 -28.89 -4.38 11.30
CA ARG A 82 -28.26 -4.53 12.63
C ARG A 82 -28.04 -3.20 13.34
N ILE A 83 -27.78 -2.13 12.59
CA ILE A 83 -27.72 -0.76 13.12
C ILE A 83 -29.11 -0.37 13.62
N GLU A 84 -30.16 -0.63 12.84
CA GLU A 84 -31.56 -0.44 13.24
C GLU A 84 -31.88 -1.22 14.53
N GLN A 85 -31.62 -2.54 14.56
CA GLN A 85 -31.81 -3.37 15.75
C GLN A 85 -31.05 -2.83 16.98
N TYR A 86 -29.78 -2.40 16.83
CA TYR A 86 -29.01 -1.84 17.95
C TYR A 86 -29.48 -0.45 18.39
N GLN A 87 -30.13 0.33 17.53
CA GLN A 87 -30.79 1.56 17.92
C GLN A 87 -32.08 1.28 18.71
N GLU A 88 -32.91 0.32 18.26
CA GLU A 88 -34.11 -0.14 18.97
C GLU A 88 -33.80 -0.78 20.34
N GLU A 89 -32.75 -1.59 20.42
CA GLU A 89 -32.27 -2.19 21.68
C GLU A 89 -31.62 -1.18 22.64
N GLY A 90 -31.46 0.09 22.26
CA GLY A 90 -30.82 1.11 23.09
C GLY A 90 -29.30 0.95 23.24
N ARG A 91 -28.63 0.41 22.21
CA ARG A 91 -27.20 0.03 22.19
C ARG A 91 -26.38 0.90 21.21
N PRO A 92 -26.28 2.22 21.45
CA PRO A 92 -25.67 3.15 20.49
C PRO A 92 -24.20 2.84 20.20
N ASN A 93 -23.46 2.24 21.14
CA ASN A 93 -22.06 1.87 20.96
C ASN A 93 -21.88 0.70 19.98
N GLU A 94 -22.87 -0.19 19.83
CA GLU A 94 -22.86 -1.25 18.83
C GLU A 94 -23.34 -0.71 17.48
N ALA A 95 -24.40 0.11 17.47
CA ALA A 95 -24.86 0.81 16.27
C ALA A 95 -23.74 1.66 15.63
N ALA A 96 -22.97 2.39 16.42
CA ALA A 96 -21.85 3.22 15.93
C ALA A 96 -20.71 2.39 15.31
N ARG A 97 -20.36 1.25 15.91
CA ARG A 97 -19.32 0.34 15.38
C ARG A 97 -19.75 -0.31 14.06
N GLU A 98 -21.03 -0.67 13.95
CA GLU A 98 -21.58 -1.16 12.68
C GLU A 98 -21.70 -0.05 11.62
N MET A 99 -22.00 1.20 12.02
CA MET A 99 -22.02 2.35 11.11
C MET A 99 -20.63 2.64 10.50
N GLU A 100 -19.56 2.52 11.30
CA GLU A 100 -18.19 2.64 10.82
C GLU A 100 -17.85 1.55 9.78
N TYR A 101 -18.23 0.30 10.06
CA TYR A 101 -18.02 -0.81 9.11
C TYR A 101 -18.91 -0.67 7.85
N LEU A 102 -20.14 -0.16 7.99
CA LEU A 102 -21.05 0.14 6.88
C LEU A 102 -20.42 1.16 5.90
N HIS A 103 -19.86 2.26 6.40
CA HIS A 103 -19.18 3.25 5.57
C HIS A 103 -18.03 2.62 4.75
N GLN A 104 -17.26 1.70 5.32
CA GLN A 104 -16.19 1.00 4.58
C GLN A 104 -16.75 0.16 3.43
N LEU A 105 -17.88 -0.51 3.61
CA LEU A 105 -18.52 -1.30 2.55
C LEU A 105 -19.16 -0.40 1.48
N GLN A 106 -19.75 0.72 1.88
CA GLN A 106 -20.31 1.72 0.95
C GLN A 106 -19.20 2.34 0.07
N ASN A 107 -18.01 2.60 0.62
CA ASN A 107 -16.85 3.04 -0.17
C ASN A 107 -16.44 2.01 -1.24
N LEU A 108 -16.50 0.70 -0.95
CA LEU A 108 -16.23 -0.35 -1.94
C LEU A 108 -17.33 -0.44 -3.00
N GLN A 109 -18.59 -0.18 -2.64
CA GLN A 109 -19.70 -0.11 -3.61
C GLN A 109 -19.51 1.08 -4.56
N ILE A 110 -19.15 2.27 -4.03
CA ILE A 110 -18.85 3.47 -4.83
C ILE A 110 -17.67 3.21 -5.79
N LEU A 111 -16.63 2.51 -5.34
CA LEU A 111 -15.49 2.12 -6.20
C LEU A 111 -15.91 1.17 -7.32
N SER A 112 -16.72 0.14 -7.00
CA SER A 112 -17.35 -0.75 -7.98
C SER A 112 -18.17 0.01 -9.02
N ASP A 113 -19.03 0.93 -8.57
CA ASP A 113 -19.95 1.67 -9.44
C ASP A 113 -19.18 2.66 -10.35
N HIS A 114 -18.09 3.26 -9.85
CA HIS A 114 -17.18 4.06 -10.65
C HIS A 114 -16.47 3.23 -11.73
N ILE A 115 -15.96 2.04 -11.39
CA ILE A 115 -15.34 1.11 -12.36
C ILE A 115 -16.34 0.73 -13.47
N ILE A 116 -17.59 0.42 -13.10
CA ILE A 116 -18.67 0.10 -14.07
C ILE A 116 -18.94 1.29 -15.01
N MET A 117 -19.01 2.52 -14.50
CA MET A 117 -19.13 3.73 -15.34
C MET A 117 -17.91 3.95 -16.25
N ARG A 118 -16.69 3.64 -15.78
CA ARG A 118 -15.49 3.69 -16.63
C ARG A 118 -15.59 2.68 -17.78
N TYR A 119 -16.00 1.43 -17.55
CA TYR A 119 -16.20 0.49 -18.66
C TYR A 119 -17.25 0.97 -19.67
N GLN A 120 -18.41 1.45 -19.20
CA GLN A 120 -19.49 1.92 -20.10
C GLN A 120 -19.04 3.10 -20.97
N SER A 121 -18.26 4.03 -20.43
CA SER A 121 -17.69 5.18 -21.16
C SER A 121 -16.50 4.85 -22.07
N HIS A 122 -16.06 3.57 -22.15
CA HIS A 122 -15.07 3.10 -23.14
C HIS A 122 -15.69 2.20 -24.24
N VAL A 123 -16.99 1.89 -24.14
CA VAL A 123 -17.76 1.05 -25.09
C VAL A 123 -18.79 1.89 -25.88
N SER A 124 -18.81 3.21 -25.65
CA SER A 124 -19.71 4.20 -26.28
C SER A 124 -18.95 5.14 -27.21
#